data_AF-A0A822B3N3-F1
#
_entry.id   AF-A0A822B3N3-F1
#
_cell.length_a   1.000
_cell.length_b   1.000
_cell.length_c   1.000
_cell.angle_alpha   90.00
_cell.angle_beta   90.00
_cell.angle_gamma   90.00
#
_symmetry.space_group_name_H-M   'P 1'
#
loop_
_entity.id
_entity.type
_entity.pdbx_description
1 polymer ?
#
loop_
_entity_poly.entity_id
_entity_poly.type
_entity_poly.pdbx_seq_one_letter_code
_entity_poly.pdbx_strand_id
1 'polypeptide(L)'
;MLISSLEGVDKIVKRLNTSEKINYIRQYACLIHRLFYVQLRESQWKYYYDIGMQENIWFSLVSKKWAAMNSMHHTYGRSKTLIVQSLTTLQRQLQEASQALQEFGNPPLPQCLSEMKPSLDFTTMSAMVTVVVGQGEHKLKHQFEYNKKMLKLDSTDHRLVQYVYDLKPNKQQIRSIRNI
;
A
#
# COMPACT_ATOMS: atom_id res chain seq x y z
N MET A 1 -12.26 -18.72 -22.66
CA MET A 1 -13.35 -18.67 -21.64
C MET A 1 -13.64 -17.21 -21.22
N LEU A 2 -14.06 -16.35 -22.16
CA LEU A 2 -14.37 -14.92 -21.90
C LEU A 2 -15.83 -14.55 -22.20
N ILE A 3 -16.59 -15.46 -22.79
CA ILE A 3 -17.97 -15.20 -23.24
C ILE A 3 -18.99 -15.48 -22.12
N SER A 4 -18.70 -16.41 -21.21
CA SER A 4 -19.57 -16.73 -20.06
C SER A 4 -19.56 -15.66 -18.95
N SER A 5 -18.60 -14.73 -18.93
CA SER A 5 -18.57 -13.64 -17.94
C SER A 5 -19.46 -12.46 -18.31
N LEU A 6 -19.79 -12.29 -19.60
CA LEU A 6 -20.58 -11.14 -20.08
C LEU A 6 -22.07 -11.28 -19.74
N GLU A 7 -22.65 -12.50 -19.82
CA GLU A 7 -24.05 -12.73 -19.43
C GLU A 7 -24.31 -12.46 -17.93
N GLY A 8 -23.30 -12.68 -17.08
CA GLY A 8 -23.37 -12.37 -15.66
C GLY A 8 -23.34 -10.86 -15.40
N VAL A 9 -22.49 -10.12 -16.12
CA VAL A 9 -22.36 -8.66 -16.00
C VAL A 9 -23.63 -7.96 -16.47
N ASP A 10 -24.21 -8.36 -17.61
CA ASP A 10 -25.47 -7.76 -18.11
C ASP A 10 -26.65 -7.98 -17.14
N LYS A 11 -26.70 -9.15 -16.47
CA LYS A 11 -27.70 -9.41 -15.42
C LYS A 11 -27.47 -8.54 -14.17
N ILE A 12 -26.23 -8.25 -13.81
CA ILE A 12 -25.88 -7.38 -12.68
C ILE A 12 -26.20 -5.91 -13.01
N VAL A 13 -25.84 -5.45 -14.21
CA VAL A 13 -26.14 -4.09 -14.68
C VAL A 13 -27.65 -3.86 -14.76
N LYS A 14 -28.42 -4.83 -15.25
CA LYS A 14 -29.89 -4.78 -15.24
C LYS A 14 -30.50 -4.73 -13.83
N ARG A 15 -29.79 -5.24 -12.81
CA ARG A 15 -30.24 -5.22 -11.40
C ARG A 15 -29.87 -3.91 -10.69
N LEU A 16 -28.74 -3.30 -11.07
CA LEU A 16 -28.31 -1.95 -10.68
C LEU A 16 -28.90 -0.88 -11.59
N ASN A 17 -30.21 -0.91 -11.76
CA ASN A 17 -30.93 -0.09 -12.73
C ASN A 17 -31.28 1.32 -12.24
N THR A 18 -30.99 1.67 -10.99
CA THR A 18 -31.24 3.01 -10.44
C THR A 18 -29.95 3.70 -10.05
N SER A 19 -29.91 5.02 -10.23
CA SER A 19 -28.80 5.87 -9.81
C SER A 19 -28.56 5.75 -8.29
N GLU A 20 -29.61 5.57 -7.50
CA GLU A 20 -29.55 5.41 -6.05
C GLU A 20 -28.79 4.15 -5.63
N LYS A 21 -29.13 2.98 -6.20
CA LYS A 21 -28.43 1.71 -5.95
C LYS A 21 -26.95 1.81 -6.33
N ILE A 22 -26.67 2.37 -7.50
CA ILE A 22 -25.30 2.57 -7.99
C ILE A 22 -24.53 3.49 -7.04
N ASN A 23 -25.15 4.59 -6.60
CA ASN A 23 -24.52 5.56 -5.72
C ASN A 23 -24.20 4.95 -4.36
N TYR A 24 -25.13 4.18 -3.78
CA TYR A 24 -24.90 3.51 -2.50
C TYR A 24 -23.73 2.52 -2.56
N ILE A 25 -23.72 1.64 -3.57
CA ILE A 25 -22.62 0.67 -3.76
C ILE A 25 -21.30 1.40 -4.03
N ARG A 26 -21.32 2.49 -4.80
CA ARG A 26 -20.14 3.30 -5.08
C ARG A 26 -19.58 3.93 -3.81
N GLN A 27 -20.43 4.50 -2.95
CA GLN A 27 -20.00 5.07 -1.67
C GLN A 27 -19.35 4.01 -0.80
N TYR A 28 -19.96 2.82 -0.70
CA TYR A 28 -19.37 1.72 0.03
C TYR A 28 -18.02 1.26 -0.56
N ALA A 29 -17.95 1.12 -1.88
CA ALA A 29 -16.72 0.75 -2.57
C ALA A 29 -15.60 1.77 -2.34
N CYS A 30 -15.91 3.07 -2.33
CA CYS A 30 -14.95 4.13 -2.01
C CYS A 30 -14.41 4.01 -0.57
N LEU A 31 -15.26 3.64 0.39
CA LEU A 31 -14.84 3.43 1.77
C LEU A 31 -13.92 2.22 1.91
N ILE A 32 -14.25 1.10 1.26
CA ILE A 32 -13.39 -0.09 1.23
C ILE A 32 -12.05 0.23 0.55
N HIS A 33 -12.08 0.93 -0.58
CA HIS A 33 -10.87 1.35 -1.29
C HIS A 33 -9.98 2.24 -0.40
N ARG A 34 -10.58 3.20 0.31
CA ARG A 34 -9.86 4.05 1.26
C ARG A 34 -9.19 3.22 2.34
N LEU A 35 -9.91 2.24 2.93
CA LEU A 35 -9.35 1.35 3.94
C LEU A 35 -8.14 0.58 3.40
N PHE A 36 -8.30 -0.10 2.26
CA PHE A 36 -7.22 -0.88 1.67
C PHE A 36 -6.02 -0.02 1.26
N TYR A 37 -6.25 1.16 0.69
CA TYR A 37 -5.18 2.09 0.36
C TYR A 37 -4.37 2.51 1.59
N VAL A 38 -5.05 2.87 2.69
CA VAL A 38 -4.38 3.24 3.95
C VAL A 38 -3.62 2.05 4.55
N GLN A 39 -4.19 0.83 4.53
CA GLN A 39 -3.52 -0.39 4.98
C GLN A 39 -2.24 -0.68 4.18
N LEU A 40 -2.28 -0.53 2.85
CA LEU A 40 -1.11 -0.73 1.99
C LEU A 40 -0.01 0.29 2.30
N ARG A 41 -0.37 1.56 2.49
CA ARG A 41 0.57 2.60 2.92
C ARG A 41 1.17 2.27 4.28
N GLU A 42 0.35 1.92 5.27
CA GLU A 42 0.81 1.56 6.61
C GLU A 42 1.80 0.40 6.55
N SER A 43 1.47 -0.67 5.80
CA SER A 43 2.37 -1.81 5.56
C SER A 43 3.70 -1.37 4.96
N GLN A 44 3.70 -0.47 3.97
CA GLN A 44 4.92 0.04 3.37
C GLN A 44 5.76 0.84 4.38
N TRP A 45 5.15 1.75 5.13
CA TRP A 45 5.90 2.58 6.07
C TRP A 45 6.43 1.78 7.26
N LYS A 46 5.69 0.74 7.71
CA LYS A 46 6.18 -0.23 8.69
C LYS A 46 7.41 -0.95 8.17
N TYR A 47 7.34 -1.44 6.92
CA TYR A 47 8.49 -2.08 6.28
C TYR A 47 9.72 -1.16 6.21
N TYR A 48 9.52 0.13 5.93
CA TYR A 48 10.62 1.10 5.91
C TYR A 48 11.24 1.28 7.29
N TYR A 49 10.41 1.40 8.33
CA TYR A 49 10.86 1.48 9.71
C TYR A 49 11.69 0.25 10.12
N ASP A 50 11.17 -0.94 9.81
CA ASP A 50 11.78 -2.22 10.15
C ASP A 50 13.13 -2.42 9.47
N ILE A 51 13.23 -2.12 8.17
CA ILE A 51 14.50 -2.21 7.42
C ILE A 51 15.55 -1.28 8.03
N GLY A 52 15.21 -0.04 8.36
CA GLY A 52 16.20 0.86 8.94
C GLY A 52 16.60 0.50 10.36
N MET A 53 15.77 -0.25 11.10
CA MET A 53 16.16 -0.85 12.38
C MET A 53 17.08 -2.06 12.17
N GLN A 54 16.72 -2.97 11.26
CA GLN A 54 17.46 -4.20 10.98
C GLN A 54 18.84 -3.95 10.39
N GLU A 55 18.95 -3.00 9.45
CA GLU A 55 20.18 -2.68 8.73
C GLU A 55 20.92 -1.48 9.35
N ASN A 56 20.55 -1.09 10.57
CA ASN A 56 21.16 0.01 11.35
C ASN A 56 21.21 1.39 10.67
N ILE A 57 20.44 1.58 9.59
CA ILE A 57 20.39 2.82 8.79
C ILE A 57 20.09 4.04 9.66
N TRP A 58 19.27 3.89 10.72
CA TRP A 58 18.91 4.98 11.61
C TRP A 58 20.07 5.56 12.42
N PHE A 59 21.13 4.78 12.62
CA PHE A 59 22.23 5.13 13.52
C PHE A 59 23.55 5.38 12.78
N SER A 60 23.65 4.96 11.51
CA SER A 60 24.86 5.11 10.70
C SER A 60 24.56 5.54 9.27
N LEU A 61 24.01 6.74 9.13
CA LEU A 61 23.79 7.33 7.81
C LEU A 61 25.14 7.56 7.11
N VAL A 62 25.24 7.13 5.84
CA VAL A 62 26.38 7.49 4.97
C VAL A 62 26.33 9.01 4.65
N SER A 63 26.76 9.50 3.49
CA SER A 63 26.45 10.90 3.11
C SER A 63 25.47 10.90 1.94
N LYS A 64 24.68 11.96 1.77
CA LYS A 64 23.77 12.09 0.61
C LYS A 64 24.50 11.95 -0.73
N LYS A 65 25.73 12.47 -0.80
CA LYS A 65 26.60 12.34 -1.98
C LYS A 65 26.95 10.88 -2.26
N TRP A 66 27.33 10.13 -1.24
CA TRP A 66 27.68 8.72 -1.39
C TRP A 66 26.47 7.84 -1.68
N ALA A 67 25.32 8.16 -1.10
CA ALA A 67 24.06 7.53 -1.47
C ALA A 67 23.75 7.73 -2.95
N ALA A 68 23.89 8.96 -3.46
CA ALA A 68 23.70 9.24 -4.88
C ALA A 68 24.72 8.50 -5.77
N MET A 69 25.98 8.39 -5.35
CA MET A 69 27.02 7.68 -6.11
C MET A 69 26.82 6.17 -6.20
N ASN A 70 26.07 5.58 -5.28
CA ASN A 70 25.75 4.14 -5.27
C ASN A 70 24.26 3.88 -5.52
N SER A 71 23.55 4.85 -6.12
CA SER A 71 22.13 4.73 -6.48
C SER A 71 21.17 4.35 -5.35
N MET A 72 21.52 4.67 -4.10
CA MET A 72 20.73 4.38 -2.90
C MET A 72 19.63 5.44 -2.70
N HIS A 73 18.66 5.52 -3.61
CA HIS A 73 17.68 6.61 -3.65
C HIS A 73 16.47 6.39 -2.73
N HIS A 74 16.07 5.15 -2.46
CA HIS A 74 14.89 4.77 -1.68
C HIS A 74 15.13 4.75 -0.17
N THR A 75 16.32 4.34 0.32
CA THR A 75 16.67 4.37 1.75
C THR A 75 17.04 5.77 2.24
N TYR A 76 17.69 6.57 1.39
CA TYR A 76 18.45 7.72 1.86
C TYR A 76 17.67 9.03 2.02
N GLY A 77 16.41 9.05 1.58
CA GLY A 77 15.58 10.25 1.56
C GLY A 77 14.73 10.48 2.82
N ARG A 78 14.53 9.48 3.67
CA ARG A 78 13.50 9.53 4.71
C ARG A 78 14.09 9.43 6.11
N SER A 79 13.94 10.49 6.89
CA SER A 79 14.35 10.46 8.30
C SER A 79 13.44 9.54 9.11
N LYS A 80 13.99 8.92 10.17
CA LYS A 80 13.22 8.12 11.14
C LYS A 80 12.01 8.91 11.66
N THR A 81 12.21 10.19 11.97
CA THR A 81 11.14 11.09 12.44
C THR A 81 9.99 11.19 11.44
N LEU A 82 10.28 11.35 10.15
CA LEU A 82 9.25 11.43 9.11
C LEU A 82 8.48 10.12 8.97
N ILE A 83 9.16 8.97 9.06
CA ILE A 83 8.53 7.65 9.02
C ILE A 83 7.59 7.46 10.21
N VAL A 84 8.05 7.80 11.42
CA VAL A 84 7.24 7.71 12.64
C VAL A 84 6.01 8.62 12.55
N GLN A 85 6.18 9.88 12.14
CA GLN A 85 5.06 10.81 11.93
C GLN A 85 4.06 10.28 10.89
N SER A 86 4.56 9.68 9.81
CA SER A 86 3.71 9.08 8.78
C SER A 86 2.93 7.89 9.33
N LEU A 87 3.56 7.02 10.13
CA LEU A 87 2.90 5.89 10.78
C LEU A 87 1.79 6.34 11.74
N THR A 88 2.06 7.34 12.59
CA THR A 88 1.04 7.90 13.49
C THR A 88 -0.14 8.47 12.70
N THR A 89 0.13 9.17 11.61
CA THR A 89 -0.93 9.72 10.74
C THR A 89 -1.75 8.61 10.10
N LEU A 90 -1.10 7.54 9.62
CA LEU A 90 -1.76 6.41 8.97
C LEU A 90 -2.60 5.59 9.97
N GLN A 91 -2.16 5.44 11.21
CA GLN A 91 -2.94 4.80 12.27
C GLN A 91 -4.26 5.53 12.51
N ARG A 92 -4.21 6.87 12.62
CA ARG A 92 -5.42 7.69 12.73
C ARG A 92 -6.32 7.53 11.51
N GLN A 93 -5.76 7.59 10.30
CA GLN A 93 -6.52 7.40 9.06
C GLN A 93 -7.18 6.01 8.96
N LEU A 94 -6.52 4.97 9.48
CA LEU A 94 -7.03 3.61 9.50
C LEU A 94 -8.19 3.47 10.48
N GLN A 95 -8.09 4.12 11.65
CA GLN A 95 -9.19 4.20 12.60
C GLN A 95 -10.39 4.94 12.00
N GLU A 96 -10.18 6.12 11.40
CA GLU A 96 -11.23 6.90 10.72
C GLU A 96 -11.90 6.09 9.59
N ALA A 97 -11.11 5.39 8.76
CA ALA A 97 -11.65 4.59 7.66
C ALA A 97 -12.44 3.37 8.16
N SER A 98 -11.97 2.71 9.22
CA SER A 98 -12.66 1.57 9.83
C SER A 98 -13.97 2.01 10.48
N GLN A 99 -13.95 3.14 11.19
CA GLN A 99 -15.16 3.73 11.79
C GLN A 99 -16.18 4.12 10.71
N ALA A 100 -15.75 4.81 9.65
CA ALA A 100 -16.64 5.17 8.55
C ALA A 100 -17.30 3.95 7.88
N LEU A 101 -16.58 2.83 7.77
CA LEU A 101 -17.14 1.57 7.26
C LEU A 101 -18.18 0.94 8.20
N GLN A 102 -17.91 0.97 9.52
CA GLN A 102 -18.87 0.51 10.52
C GLN A 102 -20.13 1.38 10.51
N GLU A 103 -19.96 2.70 10.51
CA GLU A 103 -21.08 3.65 10.47
C GLU A 103 -21.92 3.51 9.21
N PHE A 104 -21.31 3.21 8.05
CA PHE A 104 -22.04 2.97 6.81
C PHE A 104 -22.86 1.68 6.84
N GLY A 105 -22.39 0.66 7.58
CA GLY A 105 -23.07 -0.64 7.72
C GLY A 105 -24.09 -0.73 8.85
N ASN A 106 -24.17 0.28 9.73
CA ASN A 106 -25.10 0.30 10.87
C ASN A 106 -26.58 0.52 10.46
N PRO A 107 -26.91 1.43 9.52
CA PRO A 107 -28.27 1.59 9.04
C PRO A 107 -28.74 0.35 8.26
N PRO A 108 -30.06 0.06 8.25
CA PRO A 108 -30.61 -0.94 7.33
C PRO A 108 -30.32 -0.54 5.88
N LEU A 109 -30.15 -1.54 5.02
CA LEU A 109 -30.02 -1.32 3.58
C LEU A 109 -31.17 -0.45 3.06
N PRO A 110 -30.89 0.50 2.16
CA PRO A 110 -31.94 1.26 1.49
C PRO A 110 -32.99 0.33 0.88
N GLN A 111 -34.27 0.72 0.94
CA GLN A 111 -35.39 -0.06 0.39
C GLN A 111 -35.14 -0.47 -1.08
N CYS A 112 -34.53 0.41 -1.85
CA CYS A 112 -34.21 0.14 -3.25
C CYS A 112 -33.27 -1.07 -3.42
N LEU A 113 -32.41 -1.37 -2.45
CA LEU A 113 -31.50 -2.54 -2.48
C LEU A 113 -32.13 -3.78 -1.82
N SER A 114 -32.95 -3.62 -0.78
CA SER A 114 -33.61 -4.74 -0.12
C SER A 114 -34.70 -5.40 -0.97
N GLU A 115 -35.32 -4.65 -1.89
CA GLU A 115 -36.32 -5.18 -2.85
C GLU A 115 -35.70 -5.91 -4.05
N MET A 116 -34.36 -5.95 -4.16
CA MET A 116 -33.69 -6.64 -5.25
C MET A 116 -33.92 -8.17 -5.15
N LYS A 117 -34.13 -8.86 -6.28
CA LYS A 117 -34.29 -10.33 -6.32
C LYS A 117 -33.09 -11.02 -6.97
N PRO A 118 -32.44 -12.01 -6.31
CA PRO A 118 -32.67 -12.43 -4.92
C PRO A 118 -32.32 -11.32 -3.92
N SER A 119 -32.96 -11.35 -2.74
CA SER A 119 -32.74 -10.39 -1.65
C SER A 119 -31.25 -10.26 -1.38
N LEU A 120 -30.74 -9.03 -1.45
CA LEU A 120 -29.36 -8.71 -1.15
C LEU A 120 -29.29 -8.23 0.30
N ASP A 121 -28.65 -9.02 1.18
CA ASP A 121 -28.29 -8.53 2.52
C ASP A 121 -26.97 -7.75 2.49
N PHE A 122 -26.73 -6.98 3.55
CA PHE A 122 -25.57 -6.10 3.63
C PHE A 122 -24.26 -6.89 3.65
N THR A 123 -24.24 -8.04 4.33
CA THR A 123 -23.08 -8.92 4.44
C THR A 123 -22.62 -9.43 3.08
N THR A 124 -23.56 -9.87 2.25
CA THR A 124 -23.33 -10.37 0.90
C THR A 124 -22.85 -9.26 -0.01
N MET A 125 -23.52 -8.10 0.01
CA MET A 125 -23.08 -6.92 -0.74
C MET A 125 -21.67 -6.50 -0.32
N SER A 126 -21.42 -6.45 0.98
CA SER A 126 -20.13 -6.08 1.56
C SER A 126 -19.01 -6.99 1.07
N ALA A 127 -19.22 -8.32 1.15
CA ALA A 127 -18.26 -9.31 0.66
C ALA A 127 -17.99 -9.16 -0.84
N MET A 128 -19.04 -8.99 -1.65
CA MET A 128 -18.89 -8.80 -3.10
C MET A 128 -18.09 -7.54 -3.45
N VAL A 129 -18.45 -6.39 -2.86
CA VAL A 129 -17.75 -5.13 -3.09
C VAL A 129 -16.29 -5.24 -2.63
N THR A 130 -16.06 -5.86 -1.47
CA THR A 130 -14.70 -6.07 -0.93
C THR A 130 -13.83 -6.88 -1.89
N VAL A 131 -14.36 -7.96 -2.45
CA VAL A 131 -13.63 -8.77 -3.45
C VAL A 131 -13.34 -7.96 -4.71
N VAL A 132 -14.33 -7.25 -5.25
CA VAL A 132 -14.18 -6.46 -6.48
C VAL A 132 -13.16 -5.34 -6.30
N VAL A 133 -13.27 -4.56 -5.23
CA VAL A 133 -12.30 -3.49 -4.92
C VAL A 133 -10.91 -4.09 -4.70
N GLY A 134 -10.81 -5.18 -3.95
CA GLY A 134 -9.53 -5.84 -3.65
C GLY A 134 -8.83 -6.39 -4.89
N GLN A 135 -9.58 -6.84 -5.90
CA GLN A 135 -9.07 -7.25 -7.21
C GLN A 135 -8.64 -6.04 -8.05
N GLY A 136 -9.42 -4.96 -8.04
CA GLY A 136 -9.10 -3.71 -8.75
C GLY A 136 -7.79 -3.06 -8.29
N GLU A 137 -7.37 -3.34 -7.06
CA GLU A 137 -6.13 -2.81 -6.48
C GLU A 137 -4.87 -3.61 -6.81
N HIS A 138 -4.93 -4.64 -7.66
CA HIS A 138 -3.76 -5.48 -7.97
C HIS A 138 -2.54 -4.66 -8.43
N LYS A 139 -2.74 -3.67 -9.31
CA LYS A 139 -1.64 -2.79 -9.79
C LYS A 139 -1.01 -2.01 -8.64
N LEU A 140 -1.83 -1.50 -7.73
CA LEU A 140 -1.38 -0.74 -6.57
C LEU A 140 -0.57 -1.64 -5.63
N LYS A 141 -1.10 -2.82 -5.29
CA LYS A 141 -0.39 -3.84 -4.48
C LYS A 141 0.97 -4.19 -5.08
N HIS A 142 1.02 -4.44 -6.39
CA HIS A 142 2.27 -4.74 -7.08
C HIS A 142 3.27 -3.58 -7.00
N GLN A 143 2.81 -2.33 -7.12
CA GLN A 143 3.68 -1.16 -6.96
C GLN A 143 4.26 -1.05 -5.54
N PHE A 144 3.45 -1.30 -4.51
CA PHE A 144 3.92 -1.30 -3.12
C PHE A 144 4.96 -2.40 -2.88
N GLU A 145 4.72 -3.61 -3.39
CA GLU A 145 5.68 -4.71 -3.30
C GLU A 145 6.97 -4.44 -4.06
N TYR A 146 6.89 -3.81 -5.24
CA TYR A 146 8.08 -3.33 -5.97
C TYR A 146 8.89 -2.35 -5.12
N ASN A 147 8.23 -1.36 -4.51
CA ASN A 147 8.91 -0.37 -3.67
C ASN A 147 9.61 -1.02 -2.46
N LYS A 148 8.99 -2.04 -1.85
CA LYS A 148 9.62 -2.81 -0.76
C LYS A 148 10.88 -3.54 -1.24
N LYS A 149 10.82 -4.18 -2.41
CA LYS A 149 11.98 -4.86 -3.01
C LYS A 149 13.13 -3.89 -3.29
N MET A 150 12.83 -2.72 -3.88
CA MET A 150 13.84 -1.70 -4.14
C MET A 150 14.48 -1.21 -2.84
N LEU A 151 13.67 -0.95 -1.81
CA LEU A 151 14.22 -0.54 -0.51
C LEU A 151 15.18 -1.57 0.08
N LYS A 152 14.89 -2.86 -0.08
CA LYS A 152 15.75 -3.94 0.42
C LYS A 152 17.10 -4.01 -0.32
N LEU A 153 17.10 -3.73 -1.62
CA LEU A 153 18.34 -3.63 -2.40
C LEU A 153 19.16 -2.44 -1.88
N ASP A 154 18.54 -1.27 -1.79
CA ASP A 154 19.16 -0.05 -1.27
C ASP A 154 19.69 -0.19 0.17
N SER A 155 19.02 -0.98 1.02
CA SER A 155 19.50 -1.25 2.38
C SER A 155 20.70 -2.18 2.40
N THR A 156 20.75 -3.14 1.46
CA THR A 156 21.91 -4.01 1.27
C THR A 156 23.12 -3.18 0.81
N ASP A 157 22.91 -2.30 -0.17
CA ASP A 157 23.95 -1.39 -0.67
C ASP A 157 24.43 -0.45 0.43
N HIS A 158 23.51 0.07 1.26
CA HIS A 158 23.86 0.90 2.41
C HIS A 158 24.84 0.19 3.33
N ARG A 159 24.51 -1.05 3.71
CA ARG A 159 25.37 -1.86 4.58
C ARG A 159 26.75 -2.10 3.95
N LEU A 160 26.82 -2.39 2.65
CA LEU A 160 28.09 -2.60 1.94
C LEU A 160 28.93 -1.33 1.89
N VAL A 161 28.33 -0.19 1.53
CA VAL A 161 29.01 1.11 1.49
C VAL A 161 29.49 1.52 2.88
N GLN A 162 28.65 1.31 3.89
CA GLN A 162 29.01 1.58 5.27
C GLN A 162 30.18 0.70 5.72
N TYR A 163 30.15 -0.61 5.45
CA TYR A 163 31.24 -1.52 5.78
C TYR A 163 32.57 -1.07 5.17
N VAL A 164 32.55 -0.70 3.88
CA VAL A 164 33.74 -0.15 3.21
C VAL A 164 34.22 1.13 3.91
N TYR A 165 33.33 2.00 4.35
CA TYR A 165 33.70 3.23 5.04
C TYR A 165 34.29 2.99 6.43
N ASP A 166 33.70 2.08 7.21
CA ASP A 166 34.15 1.75 8.56
C ASP A 166 35.58 1.18 8.56
N LEU A 167 36.00 0.54 7.46
CA LEU A 167 37.38 0.08 7.24
C LEU A 167 38.39 1.20 6.93
N LYS A 168 37.94 2.44 6.73
CA LYS A 168 38.75 3.63 6.41
C LYS A 168 39.82 3.39 5.31
N PRO A 169 39.42 2.86 4.12
CA PRO A 169 40.36 2.52 3.08
C PRO A 169 41.06 3.77 2.55
N ASN A 170 42.34 3.64 2.26
CA ASN A 170 43.12 4.72 1.66
C ASN A 170 42.80 4.86 0.15
N LYS A 171 43.24 5.96 -0.47
CA LYS A 171 42.95 6.25 -1.88
C LYS A 171 43.46 5.19 -2.86
N GLN A 172 44.55 4.48 -2.52
CA GLN A 172 45.10 3.42 -3.38
C GLN A 172 44.21 2.17 -3.33
N GLN A 173 43.75 1.77 -2.14
CA GLN A 173 42.84 0.64 -1.94
C GLN A 173 41.48 0.86 -2.63
N ILE A 174 40.96 2.10 -2.63
CA ILE A 174 39.72 2.42 -3.35
C ILE A 174 39.93 2.34 -4.88
N ARG A 175 41.09 2.76 -5.38
CA ARG A 175 41.40 2.74 -6.83
C ARG A 175 41.57 1.32 -7.36
N SER A 176 42.17 0.41 -6.60
CA SER A 176 42.35 -0.98 -7.02
C SER A 176 41.02 -1.73 -7.17
N ILE A 177 40.01 -1.38 -6.36
CA ILE A 177 38.67 -1.99 -6.43
C ILE A 177 37.89 -1.53 -7.67
N ARG A 178 38.12 -0.31 -8.16
CA ARG A 178 37.42 0.22 -9.36
C ARG A 178 37.89 -0.38 -10.69
N ASN A 179 39.02 -1.08 -10.69
CA ASN A 179 39.62 -1.68 -11.88
C ASN A 179 39.30 -3.19 -12.00
N ILE A 180 38.38 -3.69 -11.17
CA ILE A 180 37.80 -5.04 -11.23
C ILE A 180 36.38 -4.89 -11.77
#